data_AF-A0A660Y1R4-F1
#
_entry.id   AF-A0A660Y1R4-F1
#
_cell.length_a   1.000
_cell.length_b   1.000
_cell.length_c   1.000
_cell.angle_alpha   90.00
_cell.angle_beta   90.00
_cell.angle_gamma   90.00
#
_symmetry.space_group_name_H-M   'P 1'
#
loop_
_entity.id
_entity.type
_entity.pdbx_description
1 polymer ?
#
loop_
_entity_poly.entity_id
_entity_poly.type
_entity_poly.pdbx_seq_one_letter_code
_entity_poly.pdbx_strand_id
1 'polypeptide(L)' 'MRGDTIAAISTPLGIGGIGIVRISGPQAVEIVEGIFRGKVSLGKVRRRRMLYGRIVDGRGEEVDEVLV' A
#
# COMPACT_ATOMS: atom_id res chain seq x y z
N MET A 1 -17.35 0.73 -18.08
CA MET A 1 -16.65 1.15 -16.85
C MET A 1 -15.79 -0.02 -16.37
N ARG A 2 -14.59 -0.23 -16.93
CA ARG A 2 -13.65 -1.25 -16.46
C ARG A 2 -12.24 -0.75 -16.78
N GLY A 3 -11.49 -0.30 -15.78
CA GLY A 3 -10.12 0.19 -15.97
C GLY A 3 -9.52 0.99 -14.82
N ASP A 4 -10.34 1.62 -13.98
CA ASP A 4 -9.82 2.52 -12.96
C ASP A 4 -9.11 1.78 -11.81
N THR A 5 -8.13 2.44 -11.21
CA THR A 5 -7.53 1.98 -9.96
C THR A 5 -8.20 2.69 -8.80
N ILE A 6 -8.76 1.90 -7.87
CA ILE A 6 -9.50 2.40 -6.71
C ILE A 6 -8.76 2.09 -5.41
N ALA A 7 -9.01 2.91 -4.38
CA ALA A 7 -8.51 2.70 -3.03
C ALA A 7 -9.66 2.82 -2.02
N ALA A 8 -9.67 1.98 -0.98
CA ALA A 8 -10.68 2.04 0.08
C ALA A 8 -10.15 1.48 1.41
N ILE A 9 -10.65 2.02 2.52
CA ILE A 9 -10.50 1.41 3.85
C ILE A 9 -11.33 0.12 3.85
N SER A 10 -10.68 -1.01 4.13
CA SER A 10 -11.25 -2.36 4.09
C SER A 10 -11.56 -2.93 5.48
N THR A 11 -11.21 -2.20 6.54
CA THR A 11 -11.54 -2.52 7.93
C THR A 11 -12.62 -1.58 8.47
N PRO A 12 -13.40 -1.99 9.49
CA PRO A 12 -14.35 -1.09 10.14
C PRO A 12 -13.66 0.17 10.69
N LEU A 13 -14.40 1.28 10.73
CA LEU A 13 -13.95 2.50 11.39
C LEU A 13 -13.96 2.30 12.91
N GLY A 14 -12.92 2.79 13.58
CA GLY A 14 -12.78 2.70 15.02
C GLY A 14 -11.35 2.42 15.45
N ILE A 15 -11.18 2.13 16.73
CA ILE A 15 -9.88 1.80 17.31
C ILE A 15 -9.68 0.29 17.20
N GLY A 16 -8.57 -0.12 16.61
CA GLY A 16 -8.19 -1.52 16.45
C GLY A 16 -6.68 -1.67 16.29
N GLY A 17 -6.17 -2.89 16.44
CA GLY A 17 -4.73 -3.14 16.31
C GLY A 17 -4.20 -3.04 14.89
N ILE A 18 -5.07 -3.15 13.87
CA ILE A 18 -4.70 -3.10 12.45
C ILE A 18 -5.81 -2.41 11.65
N GLY A 19 -5.43 -1.50 10.75
CA GLY A 19 -6.28 -1.00 9.67
C GLY A 19 -5.79 -1.50 8.32
N ILE A 20 -6.69 -1.77 7.37
CA ILE A 20 -6.32 -2.19 6.01
C ILE A 20 -6.83 -1.15 5.01
N VAL A 21 -5.92 -0.57 4.23
CA VAL A 21 -6.26 0.16 3.01
C VAL A 21 -5.99 -0.76 1.82
N ARG A 22 -7.02 -1.01 1.00
CA ARG A 22 -6.92 -1.86 -0.19
C ARG A 22 -6.92 -1.01 -1.44
N ILE A 23 -5.97 -1.28 -2.32
CA ILE A 23 -5.89 -0.67 -3.65
C ILE A 23 -6.09 -1.77 -4.70
N SER A 24 -6.95 -1.52 -5.69
CA SER A 24 -7.31 -2.50 -6.72
C SER A 24 -7.41 -1.84 -8.08
N GLY A 25 -6.77 -2.43 -9.09
CA GLY A 25 -6.77 -1.93 -10.45
C GLY A 25 -5.43 -2.10 -11.14
N PRO A 26 -5.32 -1.73 -12.43
CA PRO A 26 -4.12 -1.95 -13.22
C PRO A 26 -2.89 -1.20 -12.70
N GLN A 27 -3.06 -0.08 -12.00
CA GLN A 27 -1.96 0.73 -11.46
C GLN A 27 -1.73 0.52 -9.95
N ALA A 28 -2.39 -0.46 -9.33
CA ALA A 28 -2.33 -0.62 -7.87
C ALA A 28 -0.90 -0.80 -7.34
N VAL A 29 -0.10 -1.63 -8.01
CA VAL A 29 1.30 -1.87 -7.61
C VAL A 29 2.16 -0.64 -7.85
N GLU A 30 2.00 0.03 -8.98
CA GLU A 30 2.76 1.24 -9.34
C GLU A 30 2.50 2.38 -8.34
N ILE A 31 1.23 2.61 -7.99
CA ILE A 31 0.84 3.61 -7.00
C ILE A 31 1.49 3.32 -5.64
N VAL A 32 1.41 2.07 -5.18
CA VAL A 32 1.99 1.69 -3.88
C VAL A 32 3.52 1.76 -3.91
N GLU A 33 4.17 1.35 -5.00
CA GLU A 33 5.63 1.47 -5.18
C GLU A 33 6.11 2.92 -5.05
N GLY A 34 5.35 3.90 -5.56
CA GLY A 34 5.70 5.32 -5.47
C GLY A 34 5.79 5.84 -4.02
N ILE A 35 4.93 5.34 -3.14
CA ILE A 35 4.80 5.79 -1.75
C ILE A 35 5.42 4.82 -0.74
N PHE A 36 5.76 3.59 -1.13
CA PHE A 36 6.36 2.59 -0.25
C PHE A 36 7.88 2.72 -0.19
N ARG A 37 8.45 2.58 1.00
CA ARG A 37 9.88 2.55 1.29
C ARG A 37 10.18 1.28 2.08
N GLY A 38 10.67 0.26 1.38
CA GLY A 38 11.08 -1.02 1.97
C GLY A 38 12.43 -1.46 1.44
N LYS A 39 12.96 -2.56 2.01
CA LYS A 39 14.25 -3.14 1.58
C LYS A 39 14.21 -3.67 0.14
N VAL A 40 13.02 -4.06 -0.33
CA VAL A 40 12.80 -4.64 -1.65
C VAL A 40 11.64 -3.92 -2.32
N SER A 41 11.84 -3.55 -3.58
CA SER A 41 10.80 -2.99 -4.46
C SER A 41 9.68 -4.01 -4.70
N LEU A 42 8.41 -3.55 -4.69
CA LEU A 42 7.23 -4.42 -4.88
C LEU A 42 7.25 -5.09 -6.25
N GLY A 43 7.70 -4.38 -7.30
CA GLY A 43 7.84 -4.91 -8.65
C GLY A 43 8.83 -6.08 -8.78
N LYS A 44 9.75 -6.26 -7.82
CA LYS A 44 10.74 -7.34 -7.81
C LYS A 44 10.33 -8.55 -6.95
N VAL A 45 9.18 -8.48 -6.29
CA VAL A 45 8.74 -9.50 -5.33
C VAL A 45 7.74 -10.44 -5.97
N ARG A 46 7.87 -11.74 -5.67
CA ARG A 46 6.91 -12.76 -6.12
C ARG A 46 5.53 -12.44 -5.55
N ARG A 47 4.47 -12.58 -6.37
CA ARG A 47 3.07 -12.43 -5.91
C ARG A 47 2.79 -13.20 -4.62
N ARG A 48 1.89 -12.66 -3.79
CA ARG A 48 1.45 -13.22 -2.49
C ARG A 48 2.60 -13.32 -1.48
N ARG A 49 3.30 -12.21 -1.28
CA ARG A 49 4.34 -12.03 -0.28
C ARG A 49 4.03 -10.76 0.48
N MET A 50 4.36 -10.76 1.76
CA MET A 50 4.23 -9.60 2.63
C MET A 50 5.60 -8.93 2.77
N LEU A 51 5.63 -7.63 2.61
CA LEU A 51 6.81 -6.78 2.72
C LEU A 51 6.62 -5.80 3.87
N TYR A 52 7.63 -5.73 4.73
CA TYR A 52 7.70 -4.70 5.75
C TYR A 52 8.43 -3.48 5.21
N GLY A 53 7.89 -2.31 5.54
CA GLY A 53 8.47 -1.02 5.20
C GLY A 53 7.62 0.11 5.74
N ARG A 54 7.73 1.27 5.10
CA ARG A 54 7.04 2.50 5.48
C ARG A 54 6.29 3.06 4.29
N ILE A 55 5.16 3.72 4.54
CA ILE A 55 4.53 4.61 3.57
C ILE A 55 4.99 6.02 3.87
N VAL A 56 5.35 6.78 2.84
CA VAL A 56 5.74 8.19 2.94
C VAL A 56 4.79 9.09 2.16
N ASP A 57 4.70 10.35 2.58
CA ASP A 57 3.92 11.37 1.89
C ASP A 57 4.68 11.96 0.68
N GLY A 58 4.06 12.95 0.02
CA GLY A 58 4.67 13.64 -1.14
C GLY A 58 5.93 14.45 -0.82
N ARG A 59 6.26 14.68 0.45
CA ARG A 59 7.48 15.35 0.92
C ARG A 59 8.55 14.34 1.33
N GLY A 60 8.21 13.07 1.40
CA GLY A 60 9.09 11.99 1.87
C GLY A 60 9.00 11.76 3.39
N GLU A 61 8.08 12.42 4.09
CA GLU A 61 7.87 12.22 5.52
C GLU A 61 7.11 10.92 5.76
N GLU A 62 7.47 10.22 6.83
CA GLU A 62 6.85 8.94 7.19
C GLU A 62 5.39 9.15 7.63
N VAL A 63 4.48 8.41 6.98
CA VAL A 63 3.06 8.37 7.34
C VAL A 63 2.82 7.25 8.35
N ASP A 64 3.30 6.04 8.04
CA ASP A 64 3.14 4.88 8.91
C ASP A 64 4.14 3.75 8.55
N GLU A 65 4.40 2.86 9.51
CA GLU A 65 5.06 1.58 9.29
C GLU A 65 4.01 0.52 8.90
N VAL A 66 4.23 -0.16 7.78
CA VAL A 66 3.20 -1.00 7.16
C VAL A 66 3.70 -2.38 6.73
N LEU A 67 2.73 -3.25 6.49
CA LEU A 67 2.88 -4.51 5.78
C LEU A 67 2.11 -4.43 4.47
N VAL A 68 2.81 -4.61 3.34
CA VAL A 68 2.24 -4.58 1.98
C VAL A 68 2.32 -5.95 1.32
#